data_AF-A0A1I8JJU0-F1
#
_entry.id   AF-A0A1I8JJU0-F1
#
_cell.length_a   1.000
_cell.length_b   1.000
_cell.length_c   1.000
_cell.angle_alpha   90.00
_cell.angle_beta   90.00
_cell.angle_gamma   90.00
#
_symmetry.space_group_name_H-M   'P 1'
#
loop_
_entity.id
_entity.type
_entity.pdbx_description
1 polymer ?
#
loop_
_entity_poly.entity_id
_entity_poly.type
_entity_poly.pdbx_seq_one_letter_code
_entity_poly.pdbx_strand_id
1 'polypeptide(L)'
;EGGNISQWIRVRDDLLGEYTEIGAVAASNAVACCSSGMTAAHAVQFDEAQRLCRLFACRGGWRGCRKCRNAANSSLPHVWVRKLGDGRSCWRTFQHRVDASVNFNESWAKYASGFGQGENANFWIGLDNLHLLTRDAALPVRWEFSDWNGTLNWMENAFFQVDSATTKYRVSVGEQLMDRSTVKQCSNQ
;
A
#
# COMPACT_ATOMS: atom_id res chain seq x y z
N GLU A 1 -30.11 1.21 13.67
CA GLU A 1 -28.92 0.72 14.40
C GLU A 1 -27.69 1.11 13.60
N GLY A 2 -26.85 1.97 14.20
CA GLY A 2 -25.79 2.70 13.50
C GLY A 2 -24.59 1.81 13.21
N GLY A 3 -24.45 1.39 11.96
CA GLY A 3 -23.21 0.79 11.47
C GLY A 3 -22.06 1.79 11.58
N ASN A 4 -20.93 1.38 12.16
CA ASN A 4 -19.76 2.24 12.38
C ASN A 4 -18.96 2.45 11.08
N ILE A 5 -19.60 3.06 10.09
CA ILE A 5 -18.99 3.41 8.79
C ILE A 5 -17.82 4.40 8.93
N SER A 6 -17.71 5.07 10.08
CA SER A 6 -16.63 6.02 10.36
C SER A 6 -15.23 5.41 10.30
N GLN A 7 -15.11 4.09 10.47
CA GLN A 7 -13.86 3.34 10.37
C GLN A 7 -13.50 2.94 8.93
N TRP A 8 -14.36 3.23 7.97
CA TRP A 8 -14.18 2.86 6.57
C TRP A 8 -13.99 4.10 5.71
N ILE A 9 -13.29 3.93 4.59
CA ILE A 9 -13.15 4.92 3.51
C ILE A 9 -13.54 4.26 2.20
N ARG A 10 -14.26 4.98 1.35
CA ARG A 10 -14.60 4.53 0.01
C ARG A 10 -13.51 5.00 -0.95
N VAL A 11 -12.82 4.05 -1.57
CA VAL A 11 -11.71 4.30 -2.51
C VAL A 11 -11.86 3.40 -3.74
N ARG A 12 -11.06 3.66 -4.78
CA ARG A 12 -10.85 2.71 -5.86
C ARG A 12 -9.63 1.85 -5.55
N ASP A 13 -9.76 0.55 -5.72
CA ASP A 13 -8.70 -0.39 -5.38
C ASP A 13 -8.70 -1.65 -6.25
N ASP A 14 -7.55 -2.32 -6.32
CA ASP A 14 -7.36 -3.54 -7.12
C ASP A 14 -7.63 -4.79 -6.28
N LEU A 15 -8.90 -5.23 -6.28
CA LEU A 15 -9.34 -6.43 -5.57
C LEU A 15 -8.70 -7.72 -6.09
N LEU A 16 -8.19 -7.76 -7.32
CA LEU A 16 -7.64 -8.98 -7.93
C LEU A 16 -6.14 -9.11 -7.67
N GLY A 17 -5.40 -8.00 -7.72
CA GLY A 17 -3.96 -7.96 -7.50
C GLY A 17 -3.55 -7.90 -6.03
N GLU A 18 -4.23 -7.08 -5.23
CA GLU A 18 -3.78 -6.74 -3.88
C GLU A 18 -4.52 -7.54 -2.79
N TYR A 19 -5.73 -8.04 -3.10
CA TYR A 19 -6.61 -8.69 -2.13
C TYR A 19 -6.85 -10.18 -2.41
N THR A 20 -7.29 -10.88 -1.38
CA THR A 20 -7.84 -12.23 -1.44
C THR A 20 -9.24 -12.20 -0.84
N GLU A 21 -10.22 -12.73 -1.57
CA GLU A 21 -11.57 -12.90 -1.03
C GLU A 21 -11.55 -13.98 0.05
N ILE A 22 -12.05 -13.64 1.24
CA ILE A 22 -12.07 -14.52 2.41
C ILE A 22 -13.47 -15.02 2.74
N GLY A 23 -14.49 -14.55 2.02
CA GLY A 23 -15.86 -15.01 2.17
C GLY A 23 -16.87 -13.95 1.75
N ALA A 24 -18.13 -14.28 1.95
CA ALA A 24 -19.24 -13.38 1.67
C ALA A 24 -20.38 -13.58 2.67
N VAL A 25 -21.10 -12.52 2.99
CA VAL A 25 -22.21 -12.51 3.95
C VAL A 25 -23.39 -11.73 3.40
N ALA A 26 -24.62 -12.14 3.71
CA ALA A 26 -25.79 -11.38 3.31
C ALA A 26 -25.77 -9.97 3.92
N ALA A 27 -26.12 -8.96 3.13
CA ALA A 27 -26.19 -7.58 3.59
C ALA A 27 -27.35 -6.85 2.90
N SER A 28 -28.08 -6.05 3.66
CA SER A 28 -29.19 -5.27 3.13
C SER A 28 -28.72 -4.02 2.38
N ASN A 29 -27.54 -3.47 2.69
CA ASN A 29 -26.97 -2.30 2.01
C ASN A 29 -25.46 -2.20 2.30
N ALA A 30 -24.81 -1.20 1.71
CA ALA A 30 -23.38 -0.95 1.92
C ALA A 30 -23.00 -0.65 3.38
N VAL A 31 -23.88 -0.03 4.18
CA VAL A 31 -23.63 0.27 5.60
C VAL A 31 -23.66 -1.03 6.42
N ALA A 32 -24.64 -1.90 6.16
CA ALA A 32 -24.71 -3.23 6.75
C ALA A 32 -23.47 -4.05 6.35
N CYS A 33 -23.05 -3.99 5.09
CA CYS A 33 -21.83 -4.66 4.61
C CYS A 33 -20.57 -4.21 5.36
N CYS A 34 -20.37 -2.90 5.55
CA CYS A 34 -19.25 -2.37 6.33
C CYS A 34 -19.29 -2.82 7.80
N SER A 35 -20.49 -2.99 8.37
CA SER A 35 -20.66 -3.44 9.75
C SER A 35 -20.31 -4.91 9.91
N SER A 36 -20.74 -5.76 8.97
CA SER A 36 -20.43 -7.19 8.96
C SER A 36 -18.93 -7.49 8.74
N GLY A 37 -18.21 -6.62 8.02
CA GLY A 37 -16.78 -6.80 7.75
C GLY A 37 -15.84 -6.47 8.92
N MET A 38 -16.32 -5.89 10.02
CA MET A 38 -15.45 -5.30 11.05
C MET A 38 -14.57 -6.30 11.80
N THR A 39 -14.97 -7.57 11.88
CA THR A 39 -14.25 -8.59 12.67
C THR A 39 -13.10 -9.24 11.93
N ALA A 40 -13.11 -9.26 10.59
CA ALA A 40 -12.16 -10.05 9.81
C ALA A 40 -11.67 -9.39 8.50
N ALA A 41 -12.46 -8.49 7.89
CA ALA A 41 -12.15 -7.96 6.57
C ALA A 41 -11.27 -6.70 6.65
N HIS A 42 -10.39 -6.54 5.66
CA HIS A 42 -9.64 -5.29 5.44
C HIS A 42 -10.35 -4.39 4.42
N ALA A 43 -11.08 -5.01 3.49
CA ALA A 43 -11.92 -4.35 2.52
C ALA A 43 -13.24 -5.11 2.31
N VAL A 44 -14.30 -4.40 1.94
CA VAL A 44 -15.60 -5.00 1.59
C VAL A 44 -16.18 -4.38 0.33
N GLN A 45 -16.90 -5.21 -0.43
CA GLN A 45 -17.66 -4.78 -1.61
C GLN A 45 -19.09 -5.27 -1.48
N PHE A 46 -20.04 -4.33 -1.56
CA PHE A 46 -21.46 -4.66 -1.55
C PHE A 46 -21.96 -4.84 -2.99
N ASP A 47 -22.49 -6.03 -3.27
CA ASP A 47 -23.24 -6.34 -4.49
C ASP A 47 -24.74 -6.14 -4.21
N GLU A 48 -25.31 -5.12 -4.84
CA GLU A 48 -26.71 -4.75 -4.67
C GLU A 48 -27.67 -5.76 -5.31
N ALA A 49 -27.29 -6.36 -6.45
CA ALA A 49 -28.12 -7.31 -7.16
C ALA A 49 -28.26 -8.62 -6.38
N GLN A 50 -27.17 -9.06 -5.74
CA GLN A 50 -27.14 -10.30 -4.96
C GLN A 50 -27.46 -10.09 -3.47
N ARG A 51 -27.58 -8.83 -3.01
CA ARG A 51 -27.67 -8.47 -1.58
C ARG A 51 -26.54 -9.13 -0.77
N LEU A 52 -25.34 -9.13 -1.34
CA LEU A 52 -24.20 -9.86 -0.82
C LEU A 52 -23.04 -8.89 -0.52
N CYS A 53 -22.44 -9.04 0.65
CA CYS A 53 -21.24 -8.34 1.05
C CYS A 53 -20.04 -9.28 0.90
N ARG A 54 -19.16 -9.00 -0.05
CA ARG A 54 -17.91 -9.73 -0.25
C ARG A 54 -16.83 -9.17 0.66
N LEU A 55 -16.11 -10.06 1.33
CA LEU A 55 -15.12 -9.75 2.35
C LEU A 55 -13.73 -10.06 1.81
N PHE A 56 -12.80 -9.11 1.98
CA PHE A 56 -11.46 -9.22 1.43
C PHE A 56 -10.39 -9.02 2.50
N ALA A 57 -9.39 -9.90 2.51
CA ALA A 57 -8.14 -9.70 3.22
C ALA A 57 -7.07 -9.15 2.26
N CYS A 58 -6.21 -8.31 2.79
CA CYS A 58 -5.09 -7.74 2.06
C CYS A 58 -3.92 -8.72 2.05
N ARG A 59 -3.36 -9.02 0.87
CA ARG A 59 -2.22 -9.96 0.72
C ARG A 59 -0.98 -9.48 1.48
N GLY A 60 -0.72 -8.17 1.47
CA GLY A 60 0.38 -7.54 2.22
C GLY A 60 0.06 -7.27 3.69
N GLY A 61 -0.92 -7.93 4.29
CA GLY A 61 -1.42 -7.57 5.61
C GLY A 61 -2.24 -6.27 5.60
N TRP A 62 -3.02 -6.01 6.65
CA TRP A 62 -4.10 -5.02 6.64
C TRP A 62 -3.72 -3.58 6.26
N ARG A 63 -2.42 -3.23 6.34
CA ARG A 63 -1.90 -1.91 5.98
C ARG A 63 -1.49 -1.79 4.51
N GLY A 64 -1.18 -2.88 3.80
CA GLY A 64 -0.41 -2.85 2.55
C GLY A 64 -1.15 -2.40 1.27
N CYS A 65 -2.43 -2.75 1.11
CA CYS A 65 -3.10 -2.73 -0.19
C CYS A 65 -3.49 -1.35 -0.72
N ARG A 66 -3.56 -0.34 0.16
CA ARG A 66 -4.02 0.99 -0.25
C ARG A 66 -2.91 1.72 -0.99
N LYS A 67 -2.81 1.57 -2.31
CA LYS A 67 -1.83 2.29 -3.14
C LYS A 67 -2.45 3.55 -3.72
N CYS A 68 -1.79 4.70 -3.63
CA CYS A 68 -2.31 5.96 -4.16
C CYS A 68 -2.53 5.91 -5.68
N ARG A 69 -1.73 5.10 -6.40
CA ARG A 69 -1.91 4.82 -7.83
C ARG A 69 -3.29 4.27 -8.19
N ASN A 70 -3.91 3.52 -7.29
CA ASN A 70 -5.21 2.89 -7.54
C ASN A 70 -6.35 3.90 -7.47
N ALA A 71 -6.24 4.92 -6.61
CA ALA A 71 -7.27 5.94 -6.43
C ALA A 71 -7.54 6.75 -7.71
N ALA A 72 -6.51 6.94 -8.55
CA ALA A 72 -6.61 7.66 -9.81
C ALA A 72 -7.13 6.79 -10.98
N ASN A 73 -7.16 5.46 -10.82
CA ASN A 73 -7.52 4.55 -11.90
C ASN A 73 -9.05 4.34 -11.96
N SER A 74 -9.71 4.95 -12.95
CA SER A 74 -11.16 4.90 -13.11
C SER A 74 -11.72 3.53 -13.48
N SER A 75 -10.89 2.61 -14.00
CA SER A 75 -11.31 1.25 -14.33
C SER A 75 -11.47 0.36 -13.10
N LEU A 76 -10.87 0.74 -11.97
CA LEU A 76 -10.97 -0.01 -10.72
C LEU A 76 -12.32 0.21 -10.03
N PRO A 77 -12.89 -0.85 -9.41
CA PRO A 77 -14.15 -0.74 -8.68
C PRO A 77 -14.00 0.12 -7.43
N HIS A 78 -15.12 0.69 -6.97
CA HIS A 78 -15.17 1.28 -5.64
C HIS A 78 -15.29 0.18 -4.58
N VAL A 79 -14.51 0.33 -3.52
CA VAL A 79 -14.42 -0.61 -2.40
C VAL A 79 -14.40 0.20 -1.10
N TRP A 80 -15.01 -0.35 -0.05
CA TRP A 80 -14.86 0.20 1.30
C TRP A 80 -13.66 -0.46 1.97
N VAL A 81 -12.68 0.34 2.39
CA VAL A 81 -11.44 -0.13 3.01
C VAL A 81 -11.32 0.44 4.41
N ARG A 82 -10.81 -0.34 5.38
CA ARG A 82 -10.60 0.14 6.75
C ARG A 82 -9.61 1.30 6.78
N LYS A 83 -9.86 2.31 7.61
CA LYS A 83 -8.94 3.44 7.85
C LYS A 83 -7.63 2.95 8.47
N LEU A 84 -6.54 3.63 8.15
CA LEU A 84 -5.17 3.27 8.57
C LEU A 84 -4.87 3.72 10.01
N GLY A 85 -5.73 4.57 10.57
CA GLY A 85 -5.69 5.06 11.95
C GLY A 85 -4.74 6.24 12.18
N ASP A 86 -3.89 6.58 11.22
CA ASP A 86 -2.82 7.58 11.35
C ASP A 86 -3.00 8.81 10.43
N GLY A 87 -4.24 9.09 10.04
CA GLY A 87 -4.58 10.21 9.18
C GLY A 87 -4.27 10.00 7.69
N ARG A 88 -3.60 8.90 7.31
CA ARG A 88 -3.24 8.61 5.91
C ARG A 88 -4.33 7.81 5.21
N SER A 89 -4.47 8.05 3.90
CA SER A 89 -5.43 7.36 3.04
C SER A 89 -4.80 6.26 2.19
N CYS A 90 -3.53 6.40 1.79
CA CYS A 90 -2.83 5.46 0.90
C CYS A 90 -1.30 5.54 1.02
N TRP A 91 -0.61 4.54 0.47
CA TRP A 91 0.84 4.47 0.25
C TRP A 91 1.17 5.02 -1.14
N ARG A 92 2.12 5.95 -1.20
CA ARG A 92 2.71 6.40 -2.46
C ARG A 92 3.89 5.49 -2.80
N THR A 93 3.86 4.90 -3.99
CA THR A 93 4.96 4.06 -4.46
C THR A 93 6.08 4.97 -4.96
N PHE A 94 7.32 4.71 -4.58
CA PHE A 94 8.49 5.46 -5.09
C PHE A 94 9.46 4.59 -5.90
N GLN A 95 9.35 3.27 -5.78
CA GLN A 95 10.13 2.30 -6.52
C GLN A 95 9.28 1.03 -6.67
N HIS A 96 9.29 0.41 -7.84
CA HIS A 96 8.58 -0.84 -8.07
C HIS A 96 9.35 -1.70 -9.07
N ARG A 97 9.50 -2.99 -8.72
CA ARG A 97 10.06 -4.04 -9.58
C ARG A 97 9.05 -5.17 -9.70
N VAL A 98 8.63 -5.49 -10.93
CA VAL A 98 7.69 -6.58 -11.22
C VAL A 98 8.23 -7.53 -12.28
N ASP A 99 9.09 -7.04 -13.17
CA ASP A 99 9.74 -7.83 -14.21
C ASP A 99 11.03 -7.13 -14.68
N ALA A 100 11.58 -7.57 -15.81
CA ALA A 100 12.82 -7.06 -16.39
C ALA A 100 12.63 -5.96 -17.46
N SER A 101 11.45 -5.32 -17.56
CA SER A 101 11.12 -4.36 -18.64
C SER A 101 11.90 -3.05 -18.61
N VAL A 102 12.52 -2.71 -17.47
CA VAL A 102 13.27 -1.46 -17.26
C VAL A 102 14.65 -1.78 -16.70
N ASN A 103 15.68 -1.17 -17.30
CA ASN A 103 17.04 -1.21 -16.76
C ASN A 103 17.15 -0.29 -15.53
N PHE A 104 17.72 -0.80 -14.44
CA PHE A 104 18.02 -0.03 -13.23
C PHE A 104 19.52 0.29 -13.10
N ASN A 105 20.36 -0.18 -14.03
CA ASN A 105 21.73 0.27 -14.15
C ASN A 105 21.78 1.57 -14.96
N GLU A 106 21.40 2.66 -14.29
CA GLU A 106 21.17 3.97 -14.89
C GLU A 106 22.15 5.02 -14.35
N SER A 107 22.33 6.11 -15.11
CA SER A 107 23.21 7.21 -14.73
C SER A 107 22.72 7.97 -13.48
N TRP A 108 23.63 8.71 -12.83
CA TRP A 108 23.27 9.61 -11.71
C TRP A 108 22.15 10.59 -12.07
N ALA A 109 22.19 11.18 -13.27
CA ALA A 109 21.16 12.11 -13.72
C ALA A 109 19.77 11.45 -13.80
N LYS A 110 19.71 10.17 -14.21
CA LYS A 110 18.46 9.38 -14.22
C LYS A 110 18.01 9.02 -12.81
N TYR A 111 18.91 8.68 -11.91
CA TYR A 111 18.55 8.45 -10.51
C TYR A 111 18.06 9.71 -9.80
N ALA A 112 18.61 10.89 -10.12
CA ALA A 112 18.12 12.17 -9.62
C ALA A 112 16.70 12.49 -10.13
N SER A 113 16.50 12.43 -11.45
CA SER A 113 15.25 12.86 -12.11
C SER A 113 14.12 11.81 -12.12
N GLY A 114 14.44 10.52 -12.05
CA GLY A 114 13.48 9.42 -12.17
C GLY A 114 13.51 8.74 -13.55
N PHE A 115 13.02 7.49 -13.60
CA PHE A 115 12.95 6.70 -14.83
C PHE A 115 11.93 5.55 -14.74
N GLY A 116 11.66 4.90 -15.86
CA GLY A 116 10.79 3.73 -15.97
C GLY A 116 9.39 4.08 -16.50
N GLN A 117 8.42 3.23 -16.17
CA GLN A 117 7.10 3.16 -16.80
C GLN A 117 5.96 3.66 -15.90
N GLY A 118 6.29 4.26 -14.75
CA GLY A 118 5.34 4.81 -13.78
C GLY A 118 4.87 3.82 -12.70
N GLU A 119 4.02 4.30 -11.79
CA GLU A 119 3.69 3.63 -10.53
C GLU A 119 3.06 2.24 -10.66
N ASN A 120 2.48 1.91 -11.82
CA ASN A 120 1.83 0.62 -12.10
C ASN A 120 2.78 -0.43 -12.69
N ALA A 121 4.01 -0.07 -13.03
CA ALA A 121 4.99 -0.94 -13.69
C ALA A 121 6.38 -0.76 -13.06
N ASN A 122 7.47 -1.13 -13.75
CA ASN A 122 8.81 -0.91 -13.23
C ASN A 122 9.19 0.58 -13.30
N PHE A 123 9.53 1.18 -12.16
CA PHE A 123 9.92 2.60 -12.14
C PHE A 123 10.70 3.00 -10.88
N TRP A 124 11.34 4.16 -11.00
CA TRP A 124 11.99 4.91 -9.93
C TRP A 124 11.51 6.36 -9.97
N ILE A 125 11.01 6.88 -8.85
CA ILE A 125 10.40 8.22 -8.78
C ILE A 125 11.40 9.37 -8.99
N GLY A 126 12.70 9.13 -8.77
CA GLY A 126 13.75 10.17 -8.75
C GLY A 126 14.09 10.64 -7.34
N LEU A 127 15.38 10.80 -7.04
CA LEU A 127 15.86 11.27 -5.74
C LEU A 127 15.38 12.69 -5.42
N ASP A 128 15.26 13.55 -6.44
CA ASP A 128 14.71 14.91 -6.26
C ASP A 128 13.28 14.84 -5.73
N ASN A 129 12.41 14.07 -6.39
CA ASN A 129 11.02 13.89 -5.97
C ASN A 129 10.91 13.20 -4.61
N LEU A 130 11.79 12.22 -4.33
CA LEU A 130 11.79 11.51 -3.06
C LEU A 130 12.22 12.41 -1.89
N HIS A 131 13.18 13.32 -2.12
CA HIS A 131 13.51 14.38 -1.18
C HIS A 131 12.31 15.29 -0.92
N LEU A 132 11.66 15.81 -1.97
CA LEU A 132 10.48 16.69 -1.83
C LEU A 132 9.35 16.00 -1.04
N LEU A 133 9.18 14.69 -1.22
CA LEU A 133 8.14 13.89 -0.56
C LEU A 133 8.42 13.68 0.94
N THR A 134 9.69 13.66 1.34
CA THR A 134 10.10 13.21 2.69
C THR A 134 10.71 14.31 3.56
N ARG A 135 10.99 15.50 3.02
CA ARG A 135 11.67 16.56 3.78
C ARG A 135 10.84 17.15 4.92
N ASP A 136 9.51 17.26 4.73
CA ASP A 136 8.65 18.06 5.62
C ASP A 136 8.09 17.23 6.79
N ALA A 137 8.11 15.90 6.67
CA ALA A 137 7.63 15.00 7.70
C ALA A 137 8.38 13.67 7.67
N ALA A 138 8.70 13.15 8.85
CA ALA A 138 9.18 11.79 9.02
C ALA A 138 8.01 10.81 8.76
N LEU A 139 7.88 10.37 7.51
CA LEU A 139 6.84 9.42 7.10
C LEU A 139 7.38 7.99 7.21
N PRO A 140 6.58 7.01 7.68
CA PRO A 140 7.02 5.62 7.70
C PRO A 140 7.16 5.10 6.26
N VAL A 141 8.13 4.22 6.04
CA VAL A 141 8.32 3.51 4.78
C VAL A 141 7.90 2.07 4.92
N ARG A 142 7.43 1.51 3.81
CA ARG A 142 7.07 0.12 3.69
C ARG A 142 7.79 -0.49 2.48
N TRP A 143 8.52 -1.56 2.73
CA TRP A 143 9.19 -2.37 1.73
C TRP A 143 8.37 -3.62 1.51
N GLU A 144 8.05 -3.95 0.26
CA GLU A 144 7.29 -5.13 -0.12
C GLU A 144 8.11 -5.93 -1.14
N PHE A 145 8.15 -7.25 -0.96
CA PHE A 145 8.91 -8.15 -1.81
C PHE A 145 8.25 -9.52 -1.83
N SER A 146 8.14 -10.09 -3.01
CA SER A 146 7.68 -11.46 -3.19
C SER A 146 8.88 -12.38 -3.32
N ASP A 147 8.82 -13.54 -2.67
CA ASP A 147 9.77 -14.60 -2.94
C ASP A 147 9.43 -15.34 -4.25
N TRP A 148 10.30 -16.27 -4.64
CA TRP A 148 10.12 -17.06 -5.86
C TRP A 148 8.89 -17.99 -5.83
N ASN A 149 8.34 -18.29 -4.66
CA ASN A 149 7.13 -19.12 -4.52
C ASN A 149 5.85 -18.27 -4.47
N GLY A 150 5.97 -16.93 -4.55
CA GLY A 150 4.85 -15.99 -4.53
C GLY A 150 4.46 -15.52 -3.12
N THR A 151 5.17 -15.93 -2.07
CA THR A 151 4.93 -15.41 -0.72
C THR A 151 5.36 -13.95 -0.64
N LEU A 152 4.39 -13.10 -0.34
CA LEU A 152 4.62 -11.67 -0.12
C LEU A 152 5.12 -11.42 1.30
N ASN A 153 6.26 -10.76 1.39
CA ASN A 153 6.88 -10.32 2.63
C ASN A 153 6.97 -8.80 2.65
N TRP A 154 7.00 -8.24 3.86
CA TRP A 154 7.13 -6.81 4.03
C TRP A 154 7.84 -6.42 5.32
N MET A 155 8.37 -5.20 5.28
CA MET A 155 9.01 -4.51 6.39
C MET A 155 8.51 -3.07 6.45
N GLU A 156 8.09 -2.63 7.62
CA GLU A 156 7.78 -1.22 7.88
C GLU A 156 8.82 -0.60 8.83
N ASN A 157 9.33 0.57 8.50
CA ASN A 157 10.19 1.36 9.37
C ASN A 157 9.47 2.62 9.86
N ALA A 158 9.81 3.08 11.06
CA ALA A 158 9.15 4.20 11.72
C ALA A 158 9.19 5.50 10.90
N PHE A 159 10.31 5.73 10.19
CA PHE A 159 10.43 6.86 9.27
C PHE A 159 11.39 6.56 8.11
N PHE A 160 11.30 7.38 7.08
CA PHE A 160 12.20 7.41 5.93
C PHE A 160 12.31 8.82 5.40
N GLN A 161 13.56 9.31 5.33
CA GLN A 161 13.87 10.63 4.84
C GLN A 161 15.05 10.57 3.90
N VAL A 162 14.96 11.36 2.83
CA VAL A 162 16.02 11.54 1.85
C VAL A 162 16.36 13.02 1.85
N ASP A 163 17.62 13.33 2.14
CA ASP A 163 18.10 14.71 2.12
C ASP A 163 18.27 15.23 0.69
N SER A 164 18.66 16.50 0.55
CA SER A 164 18.82 17.15 -0.75
C SER A 164 20.06 16.66 -1.53
N ALA A 165 20.17 17.09 -2.79
CA ALA A 165 21.34 16.83 -3.62
C ALA A 165 22.68 17.30 -3.01
N THR A 166 22.68 18.36 -2.17
CA THR A 166 23.91 18.90 -1.56
C THR A 166 24.54 17.95 -0.55
N THR A 167 23.72 17.12 0.12
CA THR A 167 24.16 16.05 1.02
C THR A 167 24.21 14.70 0.32
N LYS A 168 24.15 14.70 -1.02
CA LYS A 168 24.15 13.52 -1.88
C LYS A 168 22.99 12.56 -1.59
N TYR A 169 21.82 13.11 -1.27
CA TYR A 169 20.61 12.36 -0.98
C TYR A 169 20.78 11.33 0.14
N ARG A 170 21.48 11.71 1.22
CA ARG A 170 21.66 10.86 2.39
C ARG A 170 20.31 10.35 2.88
N VAL A 171 20.24 9.05 3.11
CA VAL A 171 19.03 8.38 3.61
C VAL A 171 19.11 8.24 5.11
N SER A 172 18.02 8.59 5.79
CA SER A 172 17.78 8.30 7.20
C SER A 172 16.57 7.40 7.31
N VAL A 173 16.74 6.21 7.90
CA VAL A 173 15.66 5.21 8.08
C VAL A 173 15.50 4.93 9.56
N GLY A 174 14.26 4.94 10.03
CA GLY A 174 13.92 4.63 11.41
C GLY A 174 14.02 3.14 11.73
N GLU A 175 13.86 2.83 13.01
CA GLU A 175 13.78 1.44 13.47
C GLU A 175 12.66 0.66 12.78
N GLN A 176 12.85 -0.65 12.71
CA GLN A 176 11.86 -1.55 12.14
C GLN A 176 10.70 -1.77 13.11
N LEU A 177 9.47 -1.59 12.61
CA LEU A 177 8.24 -1.85 13.36
C LEU A 177 7.90 -3.34 13.30
N MET A 178 8.32 -4.10 14.32
CA MET A 178 8.20 -5.56 14.38
C MET A 178 6.76 -6.07 14.31
N ASP A 179 5.81 -5.37 14.91
CA ASP A 179 4.38 -5.66 14.90
C ASP A 179 3.73 -5.42 13.53
N ARG A 180 4.42 -4.69 12.63
CA ARG A 180 3.95 -4.33 11.30
C ARG A 180 4.76 -4.97 10.17
N SER A 181 5.68 -5.88 10.49
CA SER A 181 6.59 -6.52 9.53
C SER A 181 6.48 -8.05 9.59
N THR A 182 6.49 -8.71 8.43
CA THR A 182 6.67 -10.18 8.38
C THR A 182 8.12 -10.55 8.51
N VAL A 183 9.02 -9.74 7.93
CA VAL A 183 10.45 -9.96 8.07
C VAL A 183 10.86 -9.63 9.49
N LYS A 184 11.51 -10.59 10.14
CA LYS A 184 12.09 -10.39 11.47
C LYS A 184 13.58 -10.16 11.29
N GLN A 185 14.12 -9.21 12.04
CA GLN A 185 15.56 -9.00 12.08
C GLN A 185 16.19 -10.31 12.57
N CYS A 186 17.19 -10.82 11.84
CA CYS A 186 18.00 -11.91 12.37
C CYS A 186 18.67 -11.38 13.64
N SER A 187 18.32 -11.94 14.79
CA SER A 187 19.13 -11.74 16.00
C SER A 187 20.52 -12.26 15.67
N ASN A 188 21.52 -11.39 15.68
CA ASN A 188 22.92 -11.82 15.64
C ASN A 188 23.13 -12.73 16.85
N GLN A 189 23.10 -14.04 16.63
CA GLN A 189 23.69 -15.01 17.55
C GLN A 189 25.20 -15.01 17.36
#